data_AF-A0A812IRE5-F1
#
_entry.id   AF-A0A812IRE5-F1
#
_cell.length_a   1.000
_cell.length_b   1.000
_cell.length_c   1.000
_cell.angle_alpha   90.00
_cell.angle_beta   90.00
_cell.angle_gamma   90.00
#
_symmetry.space_group_name_H-M   'P 1'
#
loop_
_entity.id
_entity.type
_entity.pdbx_description
1 polymer ?
#
loop_
_entity_poly.entity_id
_entity_poly.type
_entity_poly.pdbx_seq_one_letter_code
_entity_poly.pdbx_strand_id
1 'polypeptide(L)'
;MTELKAETAVPAAKAPTPVSTPPPSATPPAAPPPTTAPIPPAAPPPAAKTPPTATKTPPPAAPPPPAAEAESAPAESQTGTSSEDPASTSSSDAKKTEAKEKKGFGWLLNRSKSAQAPLLAELLQEKDSSDGEVPAVYLRAVASELCVDAPSGVFDGTEGLKVVPASVPVATRSLLLHAAVKSEAEKLKPKLAAEGVVSVAKSMMRELVERAADIKDPKEKREALDQIVVLSESSQSLASSVAADVEVGAPVYDGPLRYKTLEQMFDVYLDGVMENVQQQTKAMMQAFSGGEDASGAQPSVAEMTARAEQADKAQTTLAAIFKISEGKVQKLLDKKGEKMQKDLLGGLLSGEA
;
A
#
# COMPACT_ATOMS: atom_id res chain seq x y z
N MET A 1 -27.70 3.34 97.65
CA MET A 1 -26.40 2.89 97.11
C MET A 1 -26.09 3.73 95.87
N THR A 2 -24.83 4.05 95.65
CA THR A 2 -24.34 5.08 94.72
C THR A 2 -23.54 4.48 93.56
N GLU A 3 -23.73 5.04 92.36
CA GLU A 3 -22.80 5.10 91.21
C GLU A 3 -23.44 6.14 90.24
N LEU A 4 -22.86 7.26 89.74
CA LEU A 4 -21.50 7.60 89.24
C LEU A 4 -21.07 6.59 88.17
N LYS A 5 -20.61 6.89 86.94
CA LYS A 5 -20.14 8.12 86.26
C LYS A 5 -20.19 7.86 84.72
N ALA A 6 -20.05 8.79 83.77
CA ALA A 6 -19.77 10.23 83.76
C ALA A 6 -20.36 10.88 82.47
N GLU A 7 -20.18 12.19 82.30
CA GLU A 7 -20.43 12.97 81.08
C GLU A 7 -19.09 13.28 80.37
N THR A 8 -19.03 13.21 79.04
CA THR A 8 -17.87 13.66 78.24
C THR A 8 -18.32 14.30 76.94
N ALA A 9 -17.97 15.57 76.73
CA ALA A 9 -18.25 16.35 75.52
C ALA A 9 -16.98 16.53 74.66
N VAL A 10 -17.10 17.37 73.60
CA VAL A 10 -16.01 17.95 72.76
C VAL A 10 -15.49 17.05 71.61
N PRO A 11 -15.15 17.58 70.40
CA PRO A 11 -15.51 18.86 69.73
C PRO A 11 -16.18 18.68 68.34
N ALA A 12 -16.68 19.79 67.78
CA ALA A 12 -17.02 19.87 66.35
C ALA A 12 -15.76 19.85 65.46
N ALA A 13 -15.79 19.03 64.39
CA ALA A 13 -14.71 18.98 63.40
C ALA A 13 -14.77 20.17 62.43
N LYS A 14 -13.59 20.71 62.11
CA LYS A 14 -13.37 21.93 61.33
C LYS A 14 -13.50 21.63 59.82
N ALA A 15 -14.22 22.47 59.08
CA ALA A 15 -14.35 22.35 57.63
C ALA A 15 -12.97 22.50 56.93
N PRO A 16 -12.68 21.74 55.86
CA PRO A 16 -11.45 21.90 55.10
C PRO A 16 -11.49 23.19 54.27
N THR A 17 -10.41 23.97 54.36
CA THR A 17 -10.18 25.14 53.51
C THR A 17 -9.89 24.72 52.06
N PRO A 18 -10.33 25.47 51.04
CA PRO A 18 -10.00 25.18 49.65
C PRO A 18 -8.49 25.34 49.42
N VAL A 19 -7.89 24.38 48.70
CA VAL A 19 -6.49 24.45 48.27
C VAL A 19 -6.42 25.37 47.05
N SER A 20 -5.68 26.49 47.16
CA SER A 20 -5.44 27.39 46.02
C SER A 20 -4.55 26.71 44.98
N THR A 21 -5.13 26.33 43.84
CA THR A 21 -4.39 25.97 42.63
C THR A 21 -3.70 27.23 42.07
N PRO A 22 -2.39 27.19 41.75
CA PRO A 22 -1.74 28.31 41.07
C PRO A 22 -2.24 28.45 39.62
N PRO A 23 -2.22 29.66 39.03
CA PRO A 23 -2.55 29.86 37.63
C PRO A 23 -1.52 29.16 36.71
N PRO A 24 -1.91 28.77 35.48
CA PRO A 24 -0.97 28.17 34.53
C PRO A 24 0.13 29.16 34.14
N SER A 25 1.39 28.74 34.26
CA SER A 25 2.54 29.51 33.78
C SER A 25 2.43 29.77 32.28
N ALA A 26 2.63 31.03 31.87
CA ALA A 26 2.71 31.38 30.47
C ALA A 26 3.93 30.72 29.80
N THR A 27 3.69 29.99 28.72
CA THR A 27 4.75 29.44 27.86
C THR A 27 5.54 30.60 27.23
N PRO A 28 6.88 30.63 27.32
CA PRO A 28 7.68 31.64 26.62
C PRO A 28 7.57 31.45 25.11
N PRO A 29 7.67 32.53 24.30
CA PRO A 29 7.58 32.45 22.85
C PRO A 29 8.73 31.62 22.26
N ALA A 30 8.44 30.88 21.19
CA ALA A 30 9.40 30.01 20.53
C ALA A 30 10.61 30.79 19.97
N ALA A 31 11.80 30.20 20.11
CA ALA A 31 13.02 30.74 19.53
C ALA A 31 12.96 30.72 17.98
N PRO A 32 13.52 31.74 17.29
CA PRO A 32 13.57 31.75 15.84
C PRO A 32 14.44 30.59 15.30
N PRO A 33 14.14 30.06 14.10
CA PRO A 33 14.90 28.95 13.51
C PRO A 33 16.35 29.36 13.20
N PRO A 34 17.31 28.41 13.25
CA PRO A 34 18.71 28.70 13.02
C PRO A 34 18.97 29.09 11.55
N THR A 35 19.60 30.24 11.34
CA THR A 35 20.01 30.71 10.02
C THR A 35 21.09 29.80 9.42
N THR A 36 20.78 29.10 8.34
CA THR A 36 21.74 28.23 7.65
C THR A 36 22.83 29.05 6.95
N ALA A 37 24.07 28.94 7.40
CA ALA A 37 25.22 29.46 6.66
C ALA A 37 25.51 28.60 5.42
N PRO A 38 25.97 29.17 4.29
CA PRO A 38 26.22 28.41 3.07
C PRO A 38 27.39 27.44 3.22
N ILE A 39 27.18 26.21 2.75
CA ILE A 39 28.16 25.12 2.77
C ILE A 39 29.25 25.41 1.71
N PRO A 40 30.56 25.31 2.03
CA PRO A 40 31.63 25.43 1.04
C PRO A 40 31.64 24.22 0.08
N PRO A 41 31.93 24.41 -1.22
CA PRO A 41 31.91 23.33 -2.20
C PRO A 41 32.98 22.26 -1.93
N ALA A 42 32.61 20.99 -2.12
CA ALA A 42 33.48 19.85 -1.89
C ALA A 42 34.66 19.77 -2.88
N ALA A 43 35.81 19.31 -2.39
CA ALA A 43 37.01 19.09 -3.20
C ALA A 43 36.84 17.89 -4.17
N PRO A 44 37.48 17.91 -5.35
CA PRO A 44 37.37 16.83 -6.33
C PRO A 44 38.04 15.53 -5.85
N PRO A 45 37.54 14.35 -6.26
CA PRO A 45 38.07 13.06 -5.82
C PRO A 45 39.46 12.75 -6.43
N PRO A 46 40.33 12.03 -5.71
CA PRO A 46 41.66 11.65 -6.20
C PRO A 46 41.59 10.59 -7.32
N ALA A 47 42.59 10.61 -8.19
CA ALA A 47 42.64 9.83 -9.43
C ALA A 47 42.67 8.30 -9.21
N ALA A 48 42.13 7.58 -10.20
CA ALA A 48 41.97 6.13 -10.20
C ALA A 48 43.31 5.37 -10.11
N LYS A 49 43.32 4.28 -9.32
CA LYS A 49 44.35 3.24 -9.38
C LYS A 49 43.88 2.12 -10.31
N THR A 50 44.77 1.67 -11.19
CA THR A 50 44.54 0.58 -12.13
C THR A 50 44.44 -0.78 -11.44
N PRO A 51 43.62 -1.73 -11.94
CA PRO A 51 43.57 -3.10 -11.43
C PRO A 51 44.76 -3.93 -11.94
N PRO A 52 45.32 -4.86 -11.14
CA PRO A 52 46.35 -5.79 -11.60
C PRO A 52 45.78 -6.95 -12.42
N THR A 53 46.65 -7.53 -13.25
CA THR A 53 46.37 -8.55 -14.26
C THR A 53 45.88 -9.89 -13.70
N ALA A 54 45.06 -10.60 -14.48
CA ALA A 54 44.46 -11.89 -14.13
C ALA A 54 45.49 -13.04 -13.98
N THR A 55 45.28 -13.86 -12.95
CA THR A 55 45.90 -15.19 -12.80
C THR A 55 44.86 -16.27 -13.14
N LYS A 56 45.22 -17.21 -14.02
CA LYS A 56 44.33 -18.31 -14.44
C LYS A 56 44.28 -19.42 -13.40
N THR A 57 43.10 -19.78 -12.94
CA THR A 57 42.84 -21.01 -12.18
C THR A 57 42.17 -22.03 -13.12
N PRO A 58 42.63 -23.29 -13.20
CA PRO A 58 41.97 -24.32 -14.01
C PRO A 58 40.64 -24.78 -13.38
N PRO A 59 39.65 -25.20 -14.17
CA PRO A 59 38.35 -25.63 -13.66
C PRO A 59 38.41 -27.01 -12.99
N PRO A 60 37.59 -27.28 -11.95
CA PRO A 60 37.41 -28.63 -11.41
C PRO A 60 36.68 -29.54 -12.40
N ALA A 61 36.96 -30.85 -12.32
CA ALA A 61 36.42 -31.85 -13.25
C ALA A 61 34.92 -32.10 -13.07
N ALA A 62 34.23 -32.40 -14.17
CA ALA A 62 32.81 -32.75 -14.18
C ALA A 62 32.53 -34.14 -13.56
N PRO A 63 31.38 -34.36 -12.91
CA PRO A 63 30.94 -35.67 -12.47
C PRO A 63 30.56 -36.57 -13.68
N PRO A 64 30.73 -37.90 -13.58
CA PRO A 64 30.38 -38.82 -14.65
C PRO A 64 28.84 -38.98 -14.81
N PRO A 65 28.35 -39.33 -16.02
CA PRO A 65 26.93 -39.54 -16.26
C PRO A 65 26.43 -40.87 -15.67
N PRO A 66 25.15 -40.96 -15.26
CA PRO A 66 24.54 -42.23 -14.90
C PRO A 66 24.36 -43.12 -16.14
N ALA A 67 24.61 -44.42 -15.99
CA ALA A 67 24.46 -45.40 -17.06
C ALA A 67 22.99 -45.68 -17.39
N ALA A 68 22.71 -45.92 -18.68
CA ALA A 68 21.45 -46.48 -19.13
C ALA A 68 21.57 -48.01 -19.19
N GLU A 69 20.63 -48.72 -18.55
CA GLU A 69 20.37 -50.13 -18.84
C GLU A 69 19.08 -50.22 -19.67
N ALA A 70 19.23 -50.70 -20.90
CA ALA A 70 18.21 -51.50 -21.57
C ALA A 70 18.30 -52.94 -20.99
N GLU A 71 17.41 -53.91 -21.17
CA GLU A 71 16.33 -54.14 -22.14
C GLU A 71 15.54 -55.35 -21.61
N SER A 72 14.22 -55.47 -21.88
CA SER A 72 13.52 -56.77 -22.10
C SER A 72 12.02 -56.59 -22.35
N ALA A 73 11.63 -56.67 -23.62
CA ALA A 73 10.32 -57.19 -24.04
C ALA A 73 10.45 -58.75 -24.19
N PRO A 74 9.46 -59.57 -24.64
CA PRO A 74 8.42 -59.28 -25.65
C PRO A 74 7.02 -59.93 -25.48
N ALA A 75 6.13 -59.65 -26.45
CA ALA A 75 5.02 -60.47 -26.97
C ALA A 75 3.81 -60.80 -26.03
N GLU A 76 2.55 -61.00 -26.48
CA GLU A 76 1.84 -60.85 -27.78
C GLU A 76 0.32 -60.87 -27.46
N SER A 77 -0.55 -60.04 -28.06
CA SER A 77 -1.59 -60.42 -29.05
C SER A 77 -2.61 -59.26 -29.13
N GLN A 78 -2.82 -58.55 -30.25
CA GLN A 78 -3.56 -58.90 -31.49
C GLN A 78 -5.08 -58.65 -31.48
N THR A 79 -5.59 -58.30 -32.67
CA THR A 79 -6.99 -57.97 -33.08
C THR A 79 -7.52 -56.60 -32.61
N GLY A 80 -8.04 -55.71 -33.48
CA GLY A 80 -7.97 -55.64 -34.96
C GLY A 80 -9.09 -54.76 -35.57
N THR A 81 -8.77 -54.03 -36.66
CA THR A 81 -9.70 -53.44 -37.68
C THR A 81 -10.81 -52.46 -37.22
N SER A 82 -11.29 -51.46 -37.97
CA SER A 82 -10.87 -50.79 -39.23
C SER A 82 -11.75 -49.54 -39.43
N SER A 83 -11.23 -48.51 -40.11
CA SER A 83 -11.98 -47.40 -40.76
C SER A 83 -12.77 -46.45 -39.81
N GLU A 84 -13.07 -45.19 -40.14
CA GLU A 84 -12.91 -44.40 -41.36
C GLU A 84 -12.22 -43.05 -41.07
N ASP A 85 -11.59 -42.49 -42.09
CA ASP A 85 -11.15 -41.09 -42.18
C ASP A 85 -11.65 -40.55 -43.53
N PRO A 86 -12.21 -39.34 -43.60
CA PRO A 86 -11.99 -38.56 -44.80
C PRO A 86 -11.50 -37.13 -44.52
N ALA A 87 -10.18 -36.99 -44.65
CA ALA A 87 -9.54 -36.20 -45.71
C ALA A 87 -9.40 -34.68 -45.52
N SER A 88 -8.11 -34.30 -45.45
CA SER A 88 -7.48 -33.24 -46.27
C SER A 88 -7.76 -31.77 -45.91
N THR A 89 -6.82 -30.84 -46.05
CA THR A 89 -5.56 -30.82 -46.82
C THR A 89 -4.36 -30.27 -46.05
N SER A 90 -3.17 -30.83 -46.31
CA SER A 90 -1.89 -30.16 -46.03
C SER A 90 -1.69 -28.93 -46.94
N SER A 91 -1.08 -27.86 -46.43
CA SER A 91 0.23 -27.39 -46.93
C SER A 91 0.74 -26.16 -46.18
N SER A 92 2.02 -26.18 -45.83
CA SER A 92 2.84 -24.99 -45.59
C SER A 92 2.83 -24.06 -46.81
N ASP A 93 2.93 -22.74 -46.61
CA ASP A 93 4.20 -22.03 -46.78
C ASP A 93 4.11 -20.56 -46.32
N ALA A 94 5.24 -19.92 -46.09
CA ALA A 94 5.34 -18.55 -45.63
C ALA A 94 5.02 -17.53 -46.73
N LYS A 95 4.15 -16.55 -46.43
CA LYS A 95 4.11 -15.31 -47.21
C LYS A 95 4.23 -14.07 -46.34
N LYS A 96 5.48 -13.64 -46.21
CA LYS A 96 5.94 -12.34 -45.76
C LYS A 96 5.11 -11.21 -46.41
N THR A 97 4.08 -10.72 -45.72
CA THR A 97 3.49 -9.42 -46.04
C THR A 97 4.29 -8.34 -45.33
N GLU A 98 5.25 -7.76 -46.04
CA GLU A 98 5.90 -6.53 -45.63
C GLU A 98 4.83 -5.44 -45.50
N ALA A 99 4.41 -5.17 -44.26
CA ALA A 99 3.52 -4.07 -43.93
C ALA A 99 4.29 -2.77 -44.19
N LYS A 100 4.15 -2.27 -45.43
CA LYS A 100 4.77 -1.06 -45.95
C LYS A 100 4.55 0.10 -44.98
N GLU A 101 5.57 0.43 -44.17
CA GLU A 101 5.49 1.49 -43.17
C GLU A 101 5.10 2.81 -43.84
N LYS A 102 3.85 3.22 -43.63
CA LYS A 102 3.41 4.57 -43.99
C LYS A 102 4.08 5.52 -43.00
N LYS A 103 5.15 6.18 -43.44
CA LYS A 103 5.76 7.33 -42.75
C LYS A 103 4.70 8.40 -42.50
N GLY A 104 4.08 8.38 -41.32
CA GLY A 104 3.02 9.30 -40.94
C GLY A 104 2.64 9.15 -39.47
N PHE A 105 2.82 10.23 -38.71
CA PHE A 105 2.15 10.56 -37.44
C PHE A 105 2.10 9.52 -36.28
N GLY A 106 2.76 8.36 -36.37
CA GLY A 106 2.81 7.36 -35.28
C GLY A 106 3.35 7.91 -33.96
N TRP A 107 4.30 8.86 -34.02
CA TRP A 107 4.84 9.55 -32.84
C TRP A 107 3.82 10.44 -32.10
N LEU A 108 2.73 10.85 -32.76
CA LEU A 108 1.64 11.63 -32.18
C LEU A 108 0.56 10.73 -31.56
N LEU A 109 0.37 9.52 -32.09
CA LEU A 109 -0.53 8.50 -31.52
C LEU A 109 0.07 7.79 -30.29
N ASN A 110 1.39 7.63 -30.25
CA ASN A 110 2.10 7.05 -29.08
C ASN A 110 2.35 8.06 -27.94
N ARG A 111 1.94 9.33 -28.05
CA ARG A 111 2.22 10.36 -27.04
C ARG A 111 1.15 10.54 -25.97
N SER A 112 -0.01 9.88 -26.11
CA SER A 112 -1.21 10.10 -25.28
C SER A 112 -1.74 8.85 -24.57
N LYS A 113 -1.10 7.69 -24.75
CA LYS A 113 -1.18 6.60 -23.79
C LYS A 113 0.08 6.64 -22.94
N SER A 114 -0.04 7.03 -21.66
CA SER A 114 0.86 6.44 -20.67
C SER A 114 0.71 4.92 -20.81
N ALA A 115 1.83 4.19 -20.74
CA ALA A 115 1.76 2.74 -20.76
C ALA A 115 1.02 2.32 -19.48
N GLN A 116 -0.28 1.99 -19.63
CA GLN A 116 -1.12 1.58 -18.52
C GLN A 116 -0.43 0.45 -17.78
N ALA A 117 -0.52 0.45 -16.46
CA ALA A 117 -0.02 -0.67 -15.66
C ALA A 117 -0.69 -1.95 -16.19
N PRO A 118 0.08 -3.03 -16.50
CA PRO A 118 -0.51 -4.29 -16.92
C PRO A 118 -1.45 -4.84 -15.83
N LEU A 119 -2.32 -5.78 -16.19
CA LEU A 119 -3.04 -6.53 -15.17
C LEU A 119 -2.04 -7.39 -14.39
N LEU A 120 -2.34 -7.73 -13.12
CA LEU A 120 -1.41 -8.50 -12.31
C LEU A 120 -1.10 -9.86 -12.95
N ALA A 121 -2.12 -10.54 -13.49
CA ALA A 121 -1.95 -11.78 -14.24
C ALA A 121 -0.98 -11.65 -15.45
N GLU A 122 -1.03 -10.54 -16.19
CA GLU A 122 -0.13 -10.27 -17.34
C GLU A 122 1.32 -9.98 -16.90
N LEU A 123 1.50 -9.42 -15.70
CA LEU A 123 2.79 -9.15 -15.09
C LEU A 123 3.45 -10.41 -14.50
N LEU A 124 2.65 -11.33 -13.95
CA LEU A 124 3.13 -12.56 -13.31
C LEU A 124 3.36 -13.73 -14.28
N GLN A 125 2.94 -13.59 -15.54
CA GLN A 125 3.23 -14.55 -16.61
C GLN A 125 4.75 -14.68 -16.85
N GLU A 126 5.19 -15.91 -17.06
CA GLU A 126 6.58 -16.19 -17.42
C GLU A 126 6.81 -15.79 -18.87
N LYS A 127 7.62 -14.75 -19.08
CA LYS A 127 8.14 -14.37 -20.40
C LYS A 127 9.58 -14.84 -20.50
N ASP A 128 10.02 -15.17 -21.71
CA ASP A 128 11.42 -15.46 -22.04
C ASP A 128 12.29 -14.29 -21.59
N SER A 129 12.88 -14.43 -20.40
CA SER A 129 13.42 -13.29 -19.66
C SER A 129 14.69 -12.81 -20.33
N SER A 130 14.63 -11.61 -20.91
CA SER A 130 15.79 -10.97 -21.52
C SER A 130 16.70 -10.34 -20.46
N ASP A 131 17.98 -10.15 -20.80
CA ASP A 131 18.98 -9.57 -19.91
C ASP A 131 18.57 -8.15 -19.48
N GLY A 132 18.07 -8.01 -18.25
CA GLY A 132 17.58 -6.75 -17.68
C GLY A 132 16.11 -6.76 -17.22
N GLU A 133 15.34 -7.80 -17.52
CA GLU A 133 13.97 -7.94 -17.00
C GLU A 133 13.94 -8.49 -15.57
N VAL A 134 12.89 -8.12 -14.81
CA VAL A 134 12.70 -8.58 -13.43
C VAL A 134 12.07 -9.98 -13.45
N PRO A 135 12.68 -11.02 -12.85
CA PRO A 135 12.18 -12.39 -12.94
C PRO A 135 10.76 -12.56 -12.39
N ALA A 136 9.91 -13.30 -13.10
CA ALA A 136 8.53 -13.56 -12.71
C ALA A 136 8.41 -14.19 -11.30
N VAL A 137 9.39 -15.02 -10.88
CA VAL A 137 9.44 -15.60 -9.52
C VAL A 137 9.51 -14.52 -8.44
N TYR A 138 10.32 -13.47 -8.65
CA TYR A 138 10.41 -12.33 -7.73
C TYR A 138 9.10 -11.52 -7.72
N LEU A 139 8.54 -11.22 -8.90
CA LEU A 139 7.28 -10.49 -9.02
C LEU A 139 6.13 -11.23 -8.31
N ARG A 140 6.06 -12.57 -8.43
CA ARG A 140 5.08 -13.42 -7.73
C ARG A 140 5.26 -13.39 -6.21
N ALA A 141 6.50 -13.40 -5.71
CA ALA A 141 6.80 -13.31 -4.29
C ALA A 141 6.37 -11.94 -3.71
N VAL A 142 6.76 -10.84 -4.39
CA VAL A 142 6.36 -9.47 -4.04
C VAL A 142 4.85 -9.32 -4.03
N ALA A 143 4.17 -9.80 -5.07
CA ALA A 143 2.72 -9.71 -5.16
C ALA A 143 2.04 -10.51 -4.03
N SER A 144 2.56 -11.69 -3.70
CA SER A 144 2.05 -12.49 -2.58
C SER A 144 2.25 -11.80 -1.22
N GLU A 145 3.38 -11.11 -0.99
CA GLU A 145 3.60 -10.30 0.21
C GLU A 145 2.62 -9.12 0.31
N LEU A 146 2.47 -8.35 -0.77
CA LEU A 146 1.56 -7.20 -0.82
C LEU A 146 0.07 -7.60 -0.78
N CYS A 147 -0.27 -8.86 -1.10
CA CYS A 147 -1.63 -9.37 -1.00
C CYS A 147 -2.12 -9.59 0.44
N VAL A 148 -1.24 -9.54 1.45
CA VAL A 148 -1.63 -9.81 2.85
C VAL A 148 -2.65 -8.77 3.36
N ASP A 149 -2.52 -7.52 2.92
CA ASP A 149 -3.37 -6.39 3.31
C ASP A 149 -4.47 -6.08 2.26
N ALA A 150 -4.54 -6.84 1.16
CA ALA A 150 -5.55 -6.64 0.13
C ALA A 150 -6.94 -7.14 0.59
N PRO A 151 -8.05 -6.56 0.10
CA PRO A 151 -9.38 -7.08 0.38
C PRO A 151 -9.52 -8.56 -0.07
N SER A 152 -10.18 -9.36 0.77
CA SER A 152 -10.39 -10.79 0.52
C SER A 152 -11.08 -11.05 -0.83
N GLY A 153 -10.66 -12.10 -1.53
CA GLY A 153 -11.23 -12.48 -2.82
C GLY A 153 -10.76 -11.64 -4.01
N VAL A 154 -9.96 -10.59 -3.82
CA VAL A 154 -9.53 -9.73 -4.93
C VAL A 154 -8.66 -10.50 -5.92
N PHE A 155 -7.63 -11.20 -5.43
CA PHE A 155 -6.66 -11.88 -6.29
C PHE A 155 -6.84 -13.40 -6.33
N ASP A 156 -8.00 -13.90 -5.91
CA ASP A 156 -8.35 -15.32 -5.95
C ASP A 156 -8.33 -15.83 -7.40
N GLY A 157 -7.64 -16.95 -7.62
CA GLY A 157 -7.50 -17.56 -8.95
C GLY A 157 -6.50 -16.86 -9.89
N THR A 158 -5.81 -15.81 -9.46
CA THR A 158 -4.73 -15.20 -10.25
C THR A 158 -3.53 -16.15 -10.31
N GLU A 159 -3.15 -16.55 -11.53
CA GLU A 159 -2.03 -17.47 -11.75
C GLU A 159 -0.71 -16.93 -11.20
N GLY A 160 0.07 -17.82 -10.59
CA GLY A 160 1.38 -17.48 -10.01
C GLY A 160 1.35 -16.87 -8.61
N LEU A 161 0.21 -16.37 -8.11
CA LEU A 161 0.09 -15.94 -6.72
C LEU A 161 0.03 -17.13 -5.76
N LYS A 162 0.88 -17.11 -4.74
CA LYS A 162 0.86 -18.12 -3.66
C LYS A 162 0.17 -17.52 -2.45
N VAL A 163 -1.10 -17.88 -2.25
CA VAL A 163 -1.84 -17.52 -1.04
C VAL A 163 -1.41 -18.44 0.10
N VAL A 164 -0.78 -17.88 1.13
CA VAL A 164 -0.52 -18.63 2.37
C VAL A 164 -1.86 -18.81 3.11
N PRO A 165 -2.27 -20.04 3.47
CA PRO A 165 -3.59 -20.32 4.03
C PRO A 165 -3.97 -19.41 5.21
N ALA A 166 -5.23 -19.00 5.26
CA ALA A 166 -5.77 -18.13 6.33
C ALA A 166 -5.69 -18.75 7.73
N SER A 167 -5.43 -20.06 7.85
CA SER A 167 -5.12 -20.75 9.11
C SER A 167 -3.76 -20.34 9.71
N VAL A 168 -2.88 -19.71 8.94
CA VAL A 168 -1.59 -19.18 9.42
C VAL A 168 -1.80 -17.72 9.88
N PRO A 169 -1.36 -17.34 11.11
CA PRO A 169 -1.48 -15.97 11.60
C PRO A 169 -0.87 -14.94 10.64
N VAL A 170 -1.53 -13.78 10.48
CA VAL A 170 -1.11 -12.70 9.56
C VAL A 170 0.38 -12.38 9.71
N ALA A 171 0.84 -12.11 10.93
CA ALA A 171 2.25 -11.79 11.19
C ALA A 171 3.23 -12.89 10.72
N THR A 172 2.86 -14.17 10.85
CA THR A 172 3.67 -15.29 10.35
C THR A 172 3.64 -15.37 8.82
N ARG A 173 2.49 -15.09 8.19
CA ARG A 173 2.39 -15.00 6.72
C ARG A 173 3.26 -13.88 6.17
N SER A 174 3.15 -12.67 6.71
CA SER A 174 3.98 -11.51 6.35
C SER A 174 5.47 -11.84 6.50
N LEU A 175 5.90 -12.41 7.62
CA LEU A 175 7.31 -12.72 7.86
C LEU A 175 7.88 -13.75 6.87
N LEU A 176 7.13 -14.81 6.55
CA LEU A 176 7.55 -15.84 5.60
C LEU A 176 7.63 -15.28 4.16
N LEU A 177 6.65 -14.47 3.77
CA LEU A 177 6.61 -13.84 2.44
C LEU A 177 7.73 -12.80 2.29
N HIS A 178 7.95 -11.96 3.31
CA HIS A 178 9.05 -10.99 3.35
C HIS A 178 10.44 -11.64 3.26
N ALA A 179 10.64 -12.76 3.94
CA ALA A 179 11.87 -13.54 3.84
C ALA A 179 12.08 -14.10 2.42
N ALA A 180 11.01 -14.57 1.76
CA ALA A 180 11.07 -15.04 0.38
C ALA A 180 11.39 -13.89 -0.60
N VAL A 181 10.75 -12.73 -0.45
CA VAL A 181 11.02 -11.54 -1.28
C VAL A 181 12.46 -11.06 -1.12
N LYS A 182 12.99 -11.02 0.11
CA LYS A 182 14.41 -10.69 0.33
C LYS A 182 15.37 -11.70 -0.31
N SER A 183 15.13 -13.00 -0.13
CA SER A 183 15.98 -14.04 -0.71
C SER A 183 16.00 -14.01 -2.25
N GLU A 184 14.90 -13.64 -2.90
CA GLU A 184 14.87 -13.41 -4.35
C GLU A 184 15.46 -12.05 -4.76
N ALA A 185 15.29 -10.99 -3.95
CA ALA A 185 15.86 -9.65 -4.21
C ALA A 185 17.39 -9.65 -4.18
N GLU A 186 18.02 -10.42 -3.29
CA GLU A 186 19.49 -10.56 -3.19
C GLU A 186 20.15 -11.07 -4.47
N LYS A 187 19.39 -11.72 -5.35
CA LYS A 187 19.84 -12.22 -6.66
C LYS A 187 19.82 -11.14 -7.76
N LEU A 188 19.25 -9.96 -7.46
CA LEU A 188 19.00 -8.88 -8.41
C LEU A 188 19.86 -7.65 -8.09
N LYS A 189 19.98 -6.74 -9.06
CA LYS A 189 20.52 -5.40 -8.79
C LYS A 189 19.50 -4.64 -7.93
N PRO A 190 19.90 -3.92 -6.86
CA PRO A 190 18.95 -3.25 -5.94
C PRO A 190 17.90 -2.38 -6.65
N LYS A 191 18.32 -1.66 -7.71
CA LYS A 191 17.41 -0.85 -8.51
C LYS A 191 16.32 -1.68 -9.22
N LEU A 192 16.68 -2.83 -9.81
CA LEU A 192 15.72 -3.72 -10.48
C LEU A 192 14.75 -4.38 -9.46
N ALA A 193 15.24 -4.70 -8.25
CA ALA A 193 14.38 -5.19 -7.18
C ALA A 193 13.32 -4.14 -6.80
N ALA A 194 13.74 -2.91 -6.49
CA ALA A 194 12.84 -1.82 -6.12
C ALA A 194 11.86 -1.43 -7.26
N GLU A 195 12.33 -1.39 -8.51
CA GLU A 195 11.47 -1.17 -9.69
C GLU A 195 10.45 -2.31 -9.87
N GLY A 196 10.84 -3.55 -9.56
CA GLY A 196 9.93 -4.71 -9.50
C GLY A 196 8.83 -4.53 -8.47
N VAL A 197 9.15 -4.09 -7.25
CA VAL A 197 8.15 -3.79 -6.20
C VAL A 197 7.15 -2.74 -6.66
N VAL A 198 7.61 -1.64 -7.23
CA VAL A 198 6.74 -0.57 -7.74
C VAL A 198 5.90 -1.02 -8.94
N SER A 199 6.43 -1.90 -9.80
CA SER A 199 5.69 -2.46 -10.94
C SER A 199 4.51 -3.34 -10.50
N VAL A 200 4.75 -4.22 -9.52
CA VAL A 200 3.70 -5.06 -8.91
C VAL A 200 2.67 -4.17 -8.21
N ALA A 201 3.11 -3.23 -7.37
CA ALA A 201 2.24 -2.34 -6.62
C ALA A 201 1.31 -1.52 -7.54
N LYS A 202 1.82 -1.00 -8.67
CA LYS A 202 1.00 -0.30 -9.69
C LYS A 202 -0.06 -1.20 -10.32
N SER A 203 0.27 -2.46 -10.58
CA SER A 203 -0.64 -3.42 -11.21
C SER A 203 -1.76 -3.84 -10.24
N MET A 204 -1.41 -4.12 -8.98
CA MET A 204 -2.37 -4.37 -7.90
C MET A 204 -3.26 -3.15 -7.62
N MET A 205 -2.66 -1.96 -7.53
CA MET A 205 -3.35 -0.69 -7.32
C MET A 205 -4.33 -0.38 -8.45
N ARG A 206 -3.96 -0.68 -9.71
CA ARG A 206 -4.88 -0.55 -10.86
C ARG A 206 -6.15 -1.37 -10.62
N GLU A 207 -6.02 -2.66 -10.31
CA GLU A 207 -7.17 -3.55 -10.10
C GLU A 207 -8.02 -3.16 -8.88
N LEU A 208 -7.38 -2.77 -7.77
CA LEU A 208 -8.10 -2.34 -6.57
C LEU A 208 -8.89 -1.05 -6.80
N VAL A 209 -8.30 -0.07 -7.51
CA VAL A 209 -8.97 1.19 -7.82
C VAL A 209 -10.11 0.98 -8.83
N GLU A 210 -9.94 0.10 -9.82
CA GLU A 210 -11.03 -0.29 -10.73
C GLU A 210 -12.21 -0.91 -9.96
N ARG A 211 -11.94 -1.84 -9.02
CA ARG A 211 -12.99 -2.45 -8.18
C ARG A 211 -13.63 -1.46 -7.21
N ALA A 212 -12.85 -0.59 -6.57
CA ALA A 212 -13.37 0.46 -5.68
C ALA A 212 -14.26 1.48 -6.41
N ALA A 213 -14.09 1.65 -7.73
CA ALA A 213 -15.00 2.46 -8.53
C ALA A 213 -16.40 1.85 -8.61
N ASP A 214 -16.50 0.52 -8.75
CA ASP A 214 -17.75 -0.23 -8.92
C ASP A 214 -18.55 -0.43 -7.61
N ILE A 215 -17.90 -0.32 -6.44
CA ILE A 215 -18.60 -0.35 -5.14
C ILE A 215 -19.65 0.76 -5.09
N LYS A 216 -20.85 0.46 -4.59
CA LYS A 216 -21.97 1.42 -4.51
C LYS A 216 -22.13 2.04 -3.13
N ASP A 217 -21.85 1.28 -2.08
CA ASP A 217 -21.91 1.79 -0.71
C ASP A 217 -20.71 2.71 -0.41
N PRO A 218 -20.92 3.92 0.15
CA PRO A 218 -19.83 4.86 0.40
C PRO A 218 -18.87 4.40 1.51
N LYS A 219 -19.31 3.57 2.47
CA LYS A 219 -18.47 3.07 3.56
C LYS A 219 -17.58 1.94 3.06
N GLU A 220 -18.14 0.94 2.39
CA GLU A 220 -17.37 -0.12 1.72
C GLU A 220 -16.36 0.48 0.73
N LYS A 221 -16.77 1.52 -0.01
CA LYS A 221 -15.87 2.24 -0.93
C LYS A 221 -14.72 2.91 -0.19
N ARG A 222 -15.01 3.60 0.91
CA ARG A 222 -13.97 4.23 1.74
C ARG A 222 -13.01 3.20 2.29
N GLU A 223 -13.49 2.09 2.84
CA GLU A 223 -12.66 1.00 3.35
C GLU A 223 -11.73 0.43 2.26
N ALA A 224 -12.24 0.22 1.04
CA ALA A 224 -11.42 -0.19 -0.10
C ALA A 224 -10.35 0.86 -0.47
N LEU A 225 -10.66 2.15 -0.35
CA LEU A 225 -9.71 3.26 -0.58
C LEU A 225 -8.65 3.35 0.52
N ASP A 226 -9.00 3.08 1.78
CA ASP A 226 -8.05 2.96 2.88
C ASP A 226 -7.08 1.77 2.64
N GLN A 227 -7.56 0.63 2.13
CA GLN A 227 -6.65 -0.48 1.75
C GLN A 227 -5.73 -0.14 0.56
N ILE A 228 -6.16 0.72 -0.37
CA ILE A 228 -5.31 1.22 -1.46
C ILE A 228 -4.18 2.13 -0.91
N VAL A 229 -4.46 2.91 0.15
CA VAL A 229 -3.43 3.67 0.88
C VAL A 229 -2.45 2.71 1.56
N VAL A 230 -2.95 1.70 2.29
CA VAL A 230 -2.10 0.69 2.96
C VAL A 230 -1.19 -0.01 1.95
N LEU A 231 -1.70 -0.47 0.81
CA LEU A 231 -0.88 -1.06 -0.26
C LEU A 231 0.24 -0.12 -0.73
N SER A 232 -0.05 1.18 -0.90
CA SER A 232 0.96 2.16 -1.29
C SER A 232 2.06 2.29 -0.25
N GLU A 233 1.71 2.38 1.04
CA GLU A 233 2.67 2.47 2.13
C GLU A 233 3.48 1.18 2.30
N SER A 234 2.82 0.02 2.30
CA SER A 234 3.46 -1.31 2.36
C SER A 234 4.43 -1.51 1.18
N SER A 235 4.09 -1.07 -0.03
CA SER A 235 4.99 -1.18 -1.19
C SER A 235 6.22 -0.26 -1.12
N GLN A 236 6.07 0.95 -0.58
CA GLN A 236 7.20 1.86 -0.36
C GLN A 236 8.14 1.32 0.73
N SER A 237 7.56 0.85 1.85
CA SER A 237 8.29 0.16 2.91
C SER A 237 9.05 -1.06 2.38
N LEU A 238 8.41 -1.89 1.55
CA LEU A 238 9.03 -3.06 0.93
C LEU A 238 10.16 -2.67 -0.04
N ALA A 239 9.96 -1.66 -0.88
CA ALA A 239 10.98 -1.17 -1.79
C ALA A 239 12.23 -0.68 -1.04
N SER A 240 12.06 0.11 0.02
CA SER A 240 13.17 0.52 0.90
C SER A 240 13.80 -0.65 1.65
N SER A 241 13.03 -1.70 1.98
CA SER A 241 13.52 -2.90 2.68
C SER A 241 14.37 -3.81 1.78
N VAL A 242 14.13 -3.84 0.46
CA VAL A 242 14.95 -4.57 -0.52
C VAL A 242 16.10 -3.75 -1.11
N ALA A 243 15.99 -2.41 -1.09
CA ALA A 243 17.00 -1.51 -1.66
C ALA A 243 17.00 -0.13 -0.97
N ALA A 244 17.57 -0.04 0.23
CA ALA A 244 17.56 1.17 1.06
C ALA A 244 18.17 2.41 0.38
N ASP A 245 19.22 2.23 -0.43
CA ASP A 245 19.92 3.32 -1.13
C ASP A 245 19.31 3.69 -2.49
N VAL A 246 18.13 3.16 -2.84
CA VAL A 246 17.48 3.41 -4.14
C VAL A 246 16.18 4.20 -3.94
N GLU A 247 16.19 5.45 -4.38
CA GLU A 247 14.95 6.21 -4.56
C GLU A 247 14.14 5.64 -5.73
N VAL A 248 12.98 5.06 -5.43
CA VAL A 248 11.93 4.76 -6.40
C VAL A 248 10.71 5.62 -6.14
N GLY A 249 10.06 6.10 -7.22
CA GLY A 249 8.84 6.88 -7.09
C GLY A 249 7.68 6.04 -6.54
N ALA A 250 6.85 6.63 -5.67
CA ALA A 250 5.66 6.00 -5.13
C ALA A 250 4.75 5.44 -6.24
N PRO A 251 4.04 4.31 -5.99
CA PRO A 251 3.05 3.82 -6.93
C PRO A 251 1.91 4.84 -7.08
N VAL A 252 1.52 5.06 -8.33
CA VAL A 252 0.41 5.94 -8.70
C VAL A 252 -0.50 5.19 -9.66
N TYR A 253 -1.78 5.52 -9.66
CA TYR A 253 -2.75 4.89 -10.53
C TYR A 253 -2.45 5.20 -12.01
N ASP A 254 -2.35 4.15 -12.83
CA ASP A 254 -2.11 4.24 -14.28
C ASP A 254 -3.01 3.24 -15.03
N GLY A 255 -4.32 3.32 -14.76
CA GLY A 255 -5.36 2.50 -15.40
C GLY A 255 -6.29 3.31 -16.34
N PRO A 256 -7.40 2.71 -16.79
CA PRO A 256 -8.31 3.29 -17.79
C PRO A 256 -9.34 4.27 -17.22
N LEU A 257 -9.54 4.33 -15.89
CA LEU A 257 -10.51 5.25 -15.29
C LEU A 257 -10.15 6.71 -15.58
N ARG A 258 -11.18 7.50 -15.89
CA ARG A 258 -11.01 8.93 -16.18
C ARG A 258 -10.73 9.69 -14.88
N TYR A 259 -9.92 10.75 -14.97
CA TYR A 259 -9.62 11.65 -13.84
C TYR A 259 -10.88 12.09 -13.06
N LYS A 260 -11.99 12.40 -13.75
CA LYS A 260 -13.26 12.79 -13.10
C LYS A 260 -13.83 11.68 -12.19
N THR A 261 -13.66 10.42 -12.55
CA THR A 261 -14.08 9.27 -11.71
C THR A 261 -13.22 9.16 -10.47
N LEU A 262 -11.89 9.33 -10.60
CA LEU A 262 -10.96 9.34 -9.47
C LEU A 262 -11.24 10.52 -8.52
N GLU A 263 -11.53 11.71 -9.07
CA GLU A 263 -11.96 12.90 -8.31
C GLU A 263 -13.27 12.62 -7.54
N GLN A 264 -14.24 11.93 -8.14
CA GLN A 264 -15.48 11.54 -7.47
C GLN A 264 -15.26 10.51 -6.36
N MET A 265 -14.39 9.52 -6.56
CA MET A 265 -14.01 8.55 -5.52
C MET A 265 -13.31 9.24 -4.34
N PHE A 266 -12.46 10.22 -4.63
CA PHE A 266 -11.82 11.05 -3.60
C PHE A 266 -12.81 11.97 -2.87
N ASP A 267 -13.80 12.55 -3.56
CA ASP A 267 -14.85 13.36 -2.90
C ASP A 267 -15.70 12.53 -1.91
N VAL A 268 -15.98 11.25 -2.24
CA VAL A 268 -16.64 10.29 -1.35
C VAL A 268 -15.74 9.89 -0.17
N TYR A 269 -14.43 9.71 -0.41
CA TYR A 269 -13.47 9.47 0.66
C TYR A 269 -13.46 10.61 1.70
N LEU A 270 -13.44 11.86 1.21
CA LEU A 270 -13.49 13.05 2.05
C LEU A 270 -14.80 13.19 2.85
N ASP A 271 -15.95 12.76 2.32
CA ASP A 271 -17.19 12.70 3.10
C ASP A 271 -17.00 11.81 4.34
N GLY A 272 -16.44 10.61 4.17
CA GLY A 272 -16.14 9.71 5.29
C GLY A 272 -15.12 10.27 6.29
N VAL A 273 -14.08 10.97 5.83
CA VAL A 273 -13.12 11.66 6.71
C VAL A 273 -13.86 12.71 7.57
N MET A 274 -14.72 13.51 6.95
CA MET A 274 -15.48 14.57 7.63
C MET A 274 -16.55 14.00 8.57
N GLU A 275 -17.23 12.90 8.23
CA GLU A 275 -18.12 12.18 9.15
C GLU A 275 -17.39 11.72 10.42
N ASN A 276 -16.16 11.21 10.30
CA ASN A 276 -15.35 10.84 11.47
C ASN A 276 -15.00 12.05 12.34
N VAL A 277 -14.57 13.17 11.73
CA VAL A 277 -14.25 14.41 12.43
C VAL A 277 -15.49 14.99 13.14
N GLN A 278 -16.65 14.94 12.49
CA GLN A 278 -17.91 15.40 13.06
C GLN A 278 -18.34 14.53 14.25
N GLN A 279 -18.22 13.21 14.15
CA GLN A 279 -18.50 12.27 15.25
C GLN A 279 -17.57 12.50 16.44
N GLN A 280 -16.26 12.64 16.21
CA GLN A 280 -15.28 12.96 17.26
C GLN A 280 -15.58 14.31 17.92
N THR A 281 -15.92 15.33 17.13
CA THR A 281 -16.29 16.66 17.64
C THR A 281 -17.56 16.59 18.52
N LYS A 282 -18.60 15.84 18.09
CA LYS A 282 -19.82 15.64 18.88
C LYS A 282 -19.54 14.89 20.19
N ALA A 283 -18.75 13.82 20.14
CA ALA A 283 -18.36 13.06 21.32
C ALA A 283 -17.55 13.91 22.33
N MET A 284 -16.63 14.75 21.82
CA MET A 284 -15.88 15.70 22.64
C MET A 284 -16.82 16.72 23.31
N MET A 285 -17.74 17.34 22.56
CA MET A 285 -18.72 18.29 23.10
C MET A 285 -19.62 17.65 24.17
N GLN A 286 -20.12 16.42 23.96
CA GLN A 286 -20.95 15.70 24.93
C GLN A 286 -20.20 15.38 26.23
N ALA A 287 -18.89 15.11 26.15
CA ALA A 287 -18.05 14.93 27.34
C ALA A 287 -17.85 16.24 28.12
N PHE A 288 -17.70 17.38 27.43
CA PHE A 288 -17.61 18.69 28.08
C PHE A 288 -18.94 19.19 28.66
N SER A 289 -20.09 18.75 28.14
CA SER A 289 -21.41 19.12 28.66
C SER A 289 -21.87 18.31 29.89
N GLY A 290 -21.05 17.38 30.40
CA GLY A 290 -21.30 16.71 31.68
C GLY A 290 -22.37 15.62 31.66
N GLY A 291 -22.45 14.82 30.58
CA GLY A 291 -23.32 13.64 30.55
C GLY A 291 -22.90 12.58 31.59
N GLU A 292 -23.85 12.14 32.42
CA GLU A 292 -23.60 11.32 33.62
C GLU A 292 -23.12 9.88 33.33
N ASP A 293 -23.12 9.45 32.06
CA ASP A 293 -22.69 8.12 31.59
C ASP A 293 -21.24 8.07 31.04
N ALA A 294 -20.40 9.06 31.34
CA ALA A 294 -19.00 9.16 30.88
C ALA A 294 -18.02 8.13 31.53
N SER A 295 -18.44 6.87 31.65
CA SER A 295 -17.63 5.73 32.10
C SER A 295 -16.88 5.01 30.96
N GLY A 296 -17.20 5.33 29.70
CA GLY A 296 -16.41 4.92 28.54
C GLY A 296 -15.08 5.67 28.49
N ALA A 297 -13.97 4.94 28.38
CA ALA A 297 -12.63 5.52 28.32
C ALA A 297 -12.54 6.58 27.21
N GLN A 298 -12.33 7.84 27.59
CA GLN A 298 -12.10 8.89 26.60
C GLN A 298 -10.80 8.60 25.84
N PRO A 299 -10.79 8.71 24.50
CA PRO A 299 -9.54 8.71 23.76
C PRO A 299 -8.69 9.88 24.26
N SER A 300 -7.42 9.62 24.54
CA SER A 300 -6.48 10.66 24.96
C SER A 300 -6.29 11.69 23.85
N VAL A 301 -5.87 12.90 24.24
CA VAL A 301 -5.52 13.95 23.26
C VAL A 301 -4.44 13.46 22.29
N ALA A 302 -3.50 12.65 22.75
CA ALA A 302 -2.46 12.04 21.92
C ALA A 302 -3.04 11.06 20.88
N GLU A 303 -4.02 10.22 21.24
CA GLU A 303 -4.70 9.31 20.30
C GLU A 303 -5.55 10.09 19.29
N MET A 304 -6.18 11.20 19.70
CA MET A 304 -6.90 12.09 18.78
C MET A 304 -5.94 12.77 17.78
N THR A 305 -4.80 13.29 18.23
CA THR A 305 -3.77 13.89 17.35
C THR A 305 -3.20 12.86 16.39
N ALA A 306 -2.77 11.69 16.87
CA ALA A 306 -2.21 10.63 16.03
C ALA A 306 -3.22 10.14 14.97
N ARG A 307 -4.51 10.08 15.30
CA ARG A 307 -5.57 9.72 14.36
C ARG A 307 -5.86 10.81 13.32
N ALA A 308 -5.73 12.09 13.69
CA ALA A 308 -5.82 13.19 12.73
C ALA A 308 -4.63 13.17 11.75
N GLU A 309 -3.40 13.06 12.27
CA GLU A 309 -2.18 12.94 11.45
C GLU A 309 -2.24 11.74 10.49
N GLN A 310 -2.76 10.59 10.96
CA GLN A 310 -2.97 9.41 10.11
C GLN A 310 -4.00 9.67 9.00
N ALA A 311 -5.10 10.36 9.30
CA ALA A 311 -6.12 10.70 8.31
C ALA A 311 -5.60 11.69 7.24
N ASP A 312 -4.87 12.72 7.67
CA ASP A 312 -4.24 13.70 6.77
C ASP A 312 -3.18 13.04 5.86
N LYS A 313 -2.38 12.13 6.41
CA LYS A 313 -1.42 11.33 5.66
C LYS A 313 -2.12 10.41 4.65
N ALA A 314 -3.16 9.68 5.07
CA ALA A 314 -3.91 8.79 4.19
C ALA A 314 -4.58 9.54 3.03
N GLN A 315 -5.22 10.68 3.33
CA GLN A 315 -5.79 11.58 2.33
C GLN A 315 -4.73 12.08 1.34
N THR A 316 -3.58 12.53 1.83
CA THR A 316 -2.47 13.03 0.98
C THR A 316 -1.94 11.93 0.07
N THR A 317 -1.74 10.72 0.61
CA THR A 317 -1.33 9.53 -0.15
C THR A 317 -2.36 9.17 -1.22
N LEU A 318 -3.66 9.15 -0.89
CA LEU A 318 -4.71 8.83 -1.85
C LEU A 318 -4.84 9.88 -2.97
N ALA A 319 -4.69 11.17 -2.63
CA ALA A 319 -4.66 12.25 -3.61
C ALA A 319 -3.47 12.10 -4.58
N ALA A 320 -2.28 11.75 -4.06
CA ALA A 320 -1.09 11.49 -4.87
C ALA A 320 -1.27 10.27 -5.79
N ILE A 321 -1.84 9.17 -5.28
CA ILE A 321 -2.19 7.98 -6.07
C ILE A 321 -3.09 8.33 -7.26
N PHE A 322 -4.12 9.15 -7.02
CA PHE A 322 -5.05 9.61 -8.05
C PHE A 322 -4.56 10.80 -8.88
N LYS A 323 -3.35 11.30 -8.62
CA LYS A 323 -2.75 12.47 -9.28
C LYS A 323 -3.64 13.73 -9.17
N ILE A 324 -4.37 13.86 -8.07
CA ILE A 324 -5.20 15.04 -7.76
C ILE A 324 -4.27 16.13 -7.19
N SER A 325 -4.34 17.34 -7.76
CA SER A 325 -3.46 18.43 -7.33
C SER A 325 -3.85 18.97 -5.95
N GLU A 326 -2.86 19.41 -5.18
CA GLU A 326 -3.02 19.99 -3.85
C GLU A 326 -4.07 21.13 -3.82
N GLY A 327 -3.98 22.08 -4.74
CA GLY A 327 -4.97 23.17 -4.88
C GLY A 327 -6.37 22.72 -5.33
N LYS A 328 -6.56 21.45 -5.70
CA LYS A 328 -7.87 20.80 -5.89
C LYS A 328 -8.31 20.08 -4.61
N VAL A 329 -7.40 19.39 -3.92
CA VAL A 329 -7.65 18.77 -2.60
C VAL A 329 -8.16 19.83 -1.62
N GLN A 330 -7.45 20.98 -1.50
CA GLN A 330 -7.85 22.07 -0.61
C GLN A 330 -9.27 22.57 -0.90
N LYS A 331 -9.62 22.79 -2.18
CA LYS A 331 -10.97 23.23 -2.58
C LYS A 331 -12.08 22.22 -2.23
N LEU A 332 -11.75 20.92 -2.20
CA LEU A 332 -12.70 19.90 -1.77
C LEU A 332 -12.82 19.91 -0.23
N LEU A 333 -11.70 20.01 0.49
CA LEU A 333 -11.71 20.17 1.96
C LEU A 333 -12.49 21.40 2.40
N ASP A 334 -12.21 22.58 1.85
CA ASP A 334 -12.89 23.84 2.18
C ASP A 334 -14.41 23.70 2.04
N LYS A 335 -14.84 23.13 0.90
CA LYS A 335 -16.26 22.88 0.59
C LYS A 335 -16.92 21.91 1.58
N LYS A 336 -16.21 20.86 2.01
CA LYS A 336 -16.74 19.88 2.98
C LYS A 336 -16.73 20.45 4.40
N GLY A 337 -15.70 21.21 4.78
CA GLY A 337 -15.60 21.92 6.05
C GLY A 337 -16.70 22.97 6.22
N GLU A 338 -16.98 23.78 5.19
CA GLU A 338 -18.12 24.70 5.16
C GLU A 338 -19.46 23.97 5.36
N LYS A 339 -19.63 22.80 4.73
CA LYS A 339 -20.84 21.97 4.88
C LYS A 339 -20.96 21.46 6.31
N MET A 340 -19.90 20.83 6.85
CA MET A 340 -19.86 20.33 8.22
C MET A 340 -20.14 21.44 9.25
N GLN A 341 -19.59 22.64 9.06
CA GLN A 341 -19.85 23.79 9.95
C GLN A 341 -21.33 24.23 9.90
N LYS A 342 -21.95 24.25 8.71
CA LYS A 342 -23.38 24.54 8.55
C LYS A 342 -24.25 23.46 9.18
N ASP A 343 -23.91 22.18 9.00
CA ASP A 343 -24.65 21.04 9.54
C ASP A 343 -24.55 21.00 11.08
N LEU A 344 -23.37 21.26 11.66
CA LEU A 344 -23.17 21.39 13.11
C LEU A 344 -23.94 22.57 13.71
N LEU A 345 -23.85 23.75 13.09
CA LEU A 345 -24.56 24.95 13.58
C LEU A 345 -26.08 24.80 13.44
N GLY A 346 -26.55 24.18 12.35
CA GLY A 346 -27.96 23.85 12.13
C GLY A 346 -28.48 22.89 13.19
N GLY A 347 -27.78 21.79 13.46
CA GLY A 347 -28.14 20.84 14.53
C GLY A 347 -28.21 21.50 15.91
N LEU A 348 -27.24 22.37 16.24
CA LEU A 348 -27.22 23.11 17.50
C LEU A 348 -28.44 24.04 17.68
N LEU A 349 -28.89 24.66 16.59
CA LEU A 349 -30.07 25.55 16.56
C LEU A 349 -31.40 24.79 16.51
N SER A 350 -31.41 23.55 16.03
CA SER A 350 -32.60 22.70 15.92
C SER A 350 -32.94 21.93 17.20
N GLY A 351 -32.00 21.81 18.15
CA GLY A 351 -32.25 21.21 19.46
C GLY A 351 -32.28 19.68 19.50
N GLU A 352 -31.85 19.00 18.44
CA GLU A 352 -31.59 17.54 18.45
C GLU A 352 -30.24 17.24 19.14
N ALA A 353 -30.26 17.26 20.48
CA ALA A 353 -29.17 16.83 21.35
C ALA A 353 -29.47 15.47 21.98
#